data_AF-A0A956ZIE4-F1
#
_entry.id   AF-A0A956ZIE4-F1
#
_cell.length_a   1.000
_cell.length_b   1.000
_cell.length_c   1.000
_cell.angle_alpha   90.00
_cell.angle_beta   90.00
_cell.angle_gamma   90.00
#
_symmetry.space_group_name_H-M   'P 1'
#
loop_
_entity.id
_entity.type
_entity.pdbx_description
1 polymer ?
#
loop_
_entity_poly.entity_id
_entity_poly.type
_entity_poly.pdbx_seq_one_letter_code
_entity_poly.pdbx_strand_id
1 'polypeptide(L)' 'MLFPTVDFAVFFAVVLAAYWATRQWALGWRLLLVAASYFFYAYWDPAFCLLLGGSTAANWALGAATHRT' A
#
# COMPACT_ATOMS: atom_id res chain seq x y z
N MET A 1 -7.20 -4.99 -8.10
CA MET A 1 -8.68 -5.05 -7.97
C MET A 1 -9.23 -3.80 -8.65
N LEU A 2 -10.18 -3.93 -9.59
CA LEU A 2 -10.75 -2.78 -10.31
C LEU A 2 -11.96 -2.25 -9.52
N PHE A 3 -12.19 -0.94 -9.51
CA PHE A 3 -13.28 -0.33 -8.73
C PHE A 3 -14.69 -0.93 -8.93
N PRO A 4 -15.14 -1.28 -10.16
CA PRO A 4 -16.48 -1.83 -10.37
C PRO A 4 -16.56 -3.37 -10.18
N THR A 5 -15.55 -4.03 -9.59
CA THR A 5 -15.55 -5.49 -9.42
C THR A 5 -16.04 -5.95 -8.05
N VAL A 6 -16.58 -7.17 -7.99
CA VAL A 6 -16.98 -7.83 -6.74
C VAL A 6 -15.79 -7.98 -5.79
N ASP A 7 -14.60 -8.27 -6.32
CA ASP A 7 -13.36 -8.36 -5.53
C ASP A 7 -13.10 -7.09 -4.72
N PHE A 8 -13.31 -5.92 -5.32
CA PHE A 8 -13.15 -4.63 -4.63
C PHE A 8 -14.20 -4.45 -3.53
N ALA A 9 -15.46 -4.79 -3.80
CA ALA A 9 -16.53 -4.69 -2.81
C ALA A 9 -16.27 -5.57 -1.58
N VAL A 10 -15.81 -6.82 -1.80
CA VAL A 10 -15.46 -7.75 -0.72
C VAL A 10 -14.24 -7.23 0.06
N PHE A 11 -13.18 -6.83 -0.64
CA PHE A 11 -11.98 -6.25 -0.01
C PHE A 11 -12.33 -5.05 0.87
N PHE A 12 -13.11 -4.11 0.34
CA PHE A 12 -13.52 -2.90 1.06
C PHE A 12 -14.34 -3.25 2.31
N ALA A 13 -15.34 -4.13 2.19
CA ALA A 13 -16.17 -4.53 3.32
C ALA A 13 -15.35 -5.17 4.46
N VAL A 14 -14.41 -6.06 4.11
CA VAL A 14 -13.53 -6.73 5.08
C VAL A 14 -12.60 -5.73 5.77
N VAL A 15 -11.91 -4.88 5.01
CA VAL A 15 -10.98 -3.88 5.55
C VAL A 15 -11.72 -2.87 6.43
N LEU A 16 -12.90 -2.43 6.00
CA LEU A 16 -13.73 -1.52 6.77
C LEU A 16 -14.14 -2.14 8.11
N ALA A 17 -14.68 -3.37 8.10
CA ALA A 17 -15.08 -4.07 9.32
C ALA A 17 -13.89 -4.26 10.28
N ALA A 18 -12.73 -4.66 9.75
CA ALA A 18 -11.53 -4.89 10.55
C ALA A 18 -10.91 -3.58 11.08
N TYR A 19 -11.02 -2.47 10.33
CA TYR A 19 -10.66 -1.13 10.81
C TYR A 19 -11.53 -0.75 12.02
N TRP A 20 -12.84 -0.94 11.95
CA TRP A 20 -13.74 -0.66 13.06
C TRP A 20 -13.40 -1.49 14.31
N ALA A 21 -13.09 -2.77 14.13
CA ALA A 21 -12.69 -3.66 15.22
C ALA A 21 -11.34 -3.27 15.87
N THR A 22 -10.41 -2.70 15.08
CA THR A 22 -9.05 -2.33 15.54
C THR A 22 -8.91 -0.86 15.91
N ARG A 23 -9.98 -0.05 15.78
CA ARG A 23 -9.97 1.41 15.98
C ARG A 23 -9.48 1.83 17.38
N GLN A 24 -9.73 1.01 18.40
CA GLN A 24 -9.31 1.23 19.78
C GLN A 24 -7.79 1.09 20.00
N TRP A 25 -7.07 0.43 19.09
CA TRP A 25 -5.63 0.23 19.18
C TRP A 25 -4.93 1.10 18.15
N ALA A 26 -4.30 2.19 18.60
CA ALA A 26 -3.66 3.16 17.71
C ALA A 26 -2.66 2.53 16.73
N LEU A 27 -1.91 1.51 17.16
CA LEU A 27 -0.99 0.78 16.29
C LEU A 27 -1.72 -0.24 15.40
N GLY A 28 -2.79 -0.88 15.90
CA GLY A 28 -3.51 -1.94 15.21
C GLY A 28 -4.15 -1.47 13.90
N TRP A 29 -4.92 -0.38 13.94
CA TRP A 29 -5.56 0.14 12.72
C TRP A 29 -4.53 0.67 11.72
N ARG A 30 -3.41 1.25 12.19
CA ARG A 30 -2.32 1.74 11.33
C ARG A 30 -1.67 0.59 10.57
N LEU A 31 -1.29 -0.47 11.27
CA LEU A 31 -0.69 -1.67 10.66
C LEU A 31 -1.67 -2.35 9.71
N LEU A 32 -2.96 -2.42 10.07
CA LEU A 32 -4.00 -2.99 9.22
C LEU A 32 -4.13 -2.24 7.90
N LEU A 33 -4.22 -0.90 7.94
CA LEU A 33 -4.36 -0.10 6.72
C LEU A 33 -3.11 -0.19 5.84
N VAL A 34 -1.92 -0.25 6.44
CA VAL A 34 -0.66 -0.46 5.69
C VAL A 34 -0.70 -1.83 5.00
N ALA A 35 -0.97 -2.91 5.74
CA ALA A 35 -1.04 -4.26 5.17
C ALA A 35 -2.11 -4.38 4.09
N ALA A 36 -3.30 -3.80 4.30
CA ALA A 36 -4.39 -3.77 3.32
C ALA A 36 -3.98 -3.01 2.04
N SER A 37 -3.25 -1.91 2.18
CA SER A 37 -2.73 -1.15 1.04
C SER A 37 -1.74 -1.99 0.22
N TYR A 38 -0.79 -2.65 0.89
CA TYR A 38 0.16 -3.54 0.20
C TYR A 38 -0.54 -4.70 -0.51
N PHE A 39 -1.53 -5.32 0.13
CA PHE A 39 -2.32 -6.39 -0.48
C PHE A 39 -3.09 -5.91 -1.70
N PHE A 40 -3.75 -4.74 -1.61
CA PHE A 40 -4.49 -4.15 -2.71
C PHE A 40 -3.61 -3.91 -3.94
N TYR A 41 -2.42 -3.34 -3.74
CA TYR A 41 -1.46 -3.09 -4.82
C TYR A 41 -0.85 -4.38 -5.38
N ALA A 42 -0.48 -5.33 -4.51
CA ALA A 42 0.05 -6.63 -4.94
C ALA A 42 -0.96 -7.47 -5.74
N TYR A 43 -2.27 -7.30 -5.48
CA TYR A 43 -3.32 -7.98 -6.23
C TYR A 43 -3.40 -7.52 -7.69
N TRP A 44 -3.01 -6.27 -8.00
CA TRP A 44 -3.02 -5.79 -9.38
C TRP A 44 -1.86 -6.38 -10.17
N ASP A 45 -0.64 -6.16 -9.69
CA ASP A 45 0.56 -6.85 -10.17
C ASP A 45 1.70 -6.60 -9.15
N PRO A 46 2.26 -7.66 -8.53
CA PRO A 46 3.33 -7.56 -7.53
C PRO A 46 4.59 -6.82 -8.04
N ALA A 47 4.84 -6.81 -9.36
CA ALA A 47 5.96 -6.10 -9.97
C ALA A 47 5.81 -4.59 -9.85
N PHE A 48 4.61 -4.03 -9.71
CA PHE A 48 4.44 -2.60 -9.43
C PHE A 48 5.01 -2.19 -8.08
N CYS A 49 4.98 -3.06 -7.07
CA CYS A 49 5.62 -2.78 -5.78
C CYS A 49 7.15 -2.69 -5.93
N LEU A 50 7.74 -3.54 -6.77
CA LEU A 50 9.17 -3.50 -7.10
C LEU A 50 9.53 -2.27 -7.94
N LEU A 51 8.70 -1.92 -8.92
CA LEU A 51 8.85 -0.71 -9.74
C LEU A 51 8.75 0.57 -8.89
N LEU A 52 7.80 0.64 -7.96
CA LEU A 52 7.62 1.80 -7.08
C LEU A 52 8.80 1.93 -6.09
N GLY A 53 9.23 0.83 -5.49
CA GLY A 53 10.42 0.81 -4.63
C GLY A 53 11.69 1.17 -5.38
N GLY A 54 11.89 0.59 -6.57
CA GLY A 54 13.03 0.86 -7.45
C GLY A 54 13.07 2.31 -7.92
N SER A 55 11.94 2.87 -8.36
CA SER A 55 11.84 4.28 -8.78
C SER A 55 12.15 5.24 -7.63
N THR A 56 11.66 4.93 -6.42
CA THR A 56 11.93 5.75 -5.22
C THR A 56 13.42 5.74 -4.87
N ALA A 57 14.04 4.56 -4.84
CA ALA A 57 15.47 4.42 -4.54
C ALA A 57 16.35 5.10 -5.61
N ALA A 58 16.00 4.94 -6.90
CA ALA A 58 16.72 5.54 -8.00
C ALA A 58 16.63 7.07 -7.96
N ASN A 59 15.44 7.64 -7.78
CA ASN A 59 15.27 9.10 -7.69
C ASN A 59 16.02 9.68 -6.49
N TRP A 60 15.98 9.00 -5.34
CA TRP A 60 16.73 9.43 -4.16
C TRP A 60 18.25 9.40 -4.40
N ALA A 61 18.76 8.30 -4.96
CA ALA A 61 20.19 8.14 -5.25
C ALA A 61 20.68 9.18 -6.27
N LEU A 62 19.91 9.44 -7.32
CA LEU A 62 20.21 10.44 -8.34
C LEU A 62 20.21 11.85 -7.76
N GLY A 63 19.19 12.21 -6.96
CA GLY A 63 19.14 13.51 -6.28
C GLY A 63 20.28 13.70 -5.27
N ALA A 64 20.65 12.65 -4.53
CA ALA A 64 21.80 12.69 -3.64
C ALA A 64 23.13 12.82 -4.39
N ALA A 65 23.24 12.26 -5.60
CA ALA A 65 24.43 12.39 -6.43
C ALA A 65 24.61 13.80 -6.99
N THR A 66 23.54 14.46 -7.45
CA THR A 66 23.59 15.87 -7.89
C THR A 66 23.89 16.83 -6.77
N HIS A 67 23.44 16.55 -5.54
CA HIS A 67 23.71 17.41 -4.38
C HIS A 67 25.17 17.32 -3.87
N ARG A 68 25.97 16.39 -4.41
CA ARG A 68 27.39 16.17 -4.05
C ARG A 68 28.38 16.73 -5.08
N THR A 69 27.90 17.31 -6.18
CA THR A 69 28.68 18.02 -7.21
C THR A 69 28.43 19.51 -7.13
#